data_AF-A0A3A4X7H0-F1
#
_entry.id   AF-A0A3A4X7H0-F1
#
_cell.length_a   1.000
_cell.length_b   1.000
_cell.length_c   1.000
_cell.angle_alpha   90.00
_cell.angle_beta   90.00
_cell.angle_gamma   90.00
#
_symmetry.space_group_name_H-M   'P 1'
#
loop_
_entity.id
_entity.type
_entity.pdbx_description
1 polymer ?
#
loop_
_entity_poly.entity_id
_entity_poly.type
_entity_poly.pdbx_seq_one_letter_code
_entity_poly.pdbx_strand_id
1 'polypeptide(L)'
;MIELKTLSRESIPSALEKAHRYRLLNEPHEAESICLDILEVAPGHQEALITLLLALTDNFSNELSPSYQRALEVAKLLSNLHCKAYYTGIIYERRAKAHLRQGGPGSGNVAHAWFTKALEAFDQAMQTCGPDNQDAVLRWNSCARIINTHPGVKPNDAPDPEMFLDSFETPH
;
A
#
# COMPACT_ATOMS: atom_id res chain seq x y z
N MET A 1 -27.76 -0.41 -13.78
CA MET A 1 -26.63 -1.24 -13.29
C MET A 1 -26.76 -2.62 -13.92
N ILE A 2 -25.64 -3.21 -14.32
CA ILE A 2 -25.60 -4.59 -14.80
C ILE A 2 -25.35 -5.48 -13.58
N GLU A 3 -26.11 -6.56 -13.44
CA GLU A 3 -25.94 -7.54 -12.36
C GLU A 3 -24.68 -8.38 -12.60
N LEU A 4 -23.81 -8.47 -11.60
CA LEU A 4 -22.59 -9.27 -11.68
C LEU A 4 -22.91 -10.77 -11.57
N LYS A 5 -22.20 -11.58 -12.32
CA LYS A 5 -22.30 -13.04 -12.21
C LYS A 5 -21.49 -13.52 -11.01
N THR A 6 -22.06 -14.39 -10.20
CA THR A 6 -21.38 -14.95 -9.03
C THR A 6 -20.37 -16.03 -9.42
N LEU A 7 -19.15 -15.91 -8.91
CA LEU A 7 -18.09 -16.92 -9.05
C LEU A 7 -18.46 -18.20 -8.26
N SER A 8 -18.19 -19.39 -8.78
CA SER A 8 -18.32 -20.61 -7.96
C SER A 8 -17.12 -20.75 -7.01
N ARG A 9 -17.33 -21.24 -5.78
CA ARG A 9 -16.27 -21.38 -4.78
C ARG A 9 -15.14 -22.30 -5.24
N GLU A 10 -15.48 -23.32 -6.01
CA GLU A 10 -14.53 -24.29 -6.59
C GLU A 10 -13.59 -23.62 -7.61
N SER A 11 -13.97 -22.47 -8.17
CA SER A 11 -13.18 -21.73 -9.14
C SER A 11 -12.14 -20.81 -8.52
N ILE A 12 -12.19 -20.57 -7.20
CA ILE A 12 -11.31 -19.63 -6.48
C ILE A 12 -9.82 -19.87 -6.76
N PRO A 13 -9.27 -21.11 -6.71
CA PRO A 13 -7.84 -21.33 -6.96
C PRO A 13 -7.42 -20.86 -8.37
N SER A 14 -8.23 -21.17 -9.38
CA SER A 14 -7.95 -20.78 -10.77
C SER A 14 -8.11 -19.27 -11.01
N ALA A 15 -9.06 -18.63 -10.32
CA ALA A 15 -9.27 -17.19 -10.38
C ALA A 15 -8.10 -16.44 -9.73
N LEU A 16 -7.62 -16.92 -8.59
CA LEU A 16 -6.49 -16.33 -7.88
C LEU A 16 -5.19 -16.40 -8.69
N GLU A 17 -4.93 -17.55 -9.34
CA GLU A 17 -3.79 -17.69 -10.25
C GLU A 17 -3.86 -16.69 -11.42
N LYS A 18 -5.05 -16.46 -11.99
CA LYS A 18 -5.26 -15.42 -13.00
C LYS A 18 -4.96 -14.03 -12.46
N ALA A 19 -5.45 -13.69 -11.26
CA ALA A 19 -5.18 -12.40 -10.64
C ALA A 19 -3.67 -12.16 -10.44
N HIS A 20 -2.91 -13.18 -10.01
CA HIS A 20 -1.45 -13.09 -9.92
C HIS A 20 -0.80 -12.83 -11.29
N ARG A 21 -1.24 -13.54 -12.34
CA ARG A 21 -0.74 -13.35 -13.71
C ARG A 21 -1.03 -11.94 -14.24
N TYR A 22 -2.24 -11.43 -14.04
CA TYR A 22 -2.61 -10.07 -14.46
C TYR A 22 -1.74 -9.00 -13.81
N ARG A 23 -1.38 -9.18 -12.53
CA ARG A 23 -0.40 -8.29 -11.87
C ARG A 23 0.98 -8.34 -12.52
N LEU A 24 1.46 -9.53 -12.92
CA LEU A 24 2.74 -9.66 -13.63
C LEU A 24 2.71 -9.04 -15.04
N LEU A 25 1.54 -9.00 -15.67
CA LEU A 25 1.30 -8.30 -16.95
C LEU A 25 1.09 -6.80 -16.78
N ASN A 26 1.16 -6.26 -15.56
CA ASN A 26 0.88 -4.86 -15.24
C ASN A 26 -0.56 -4.45 -15.60
N GLU A 27 -1.52 -5.35 -15.40
CA GLU A 27 -2.96 -5.13 -15.57
C GLU A 27 -3.67 -5.15 -14.19
N PRO A 28 -3.47 -4.10 -13.36
CA PRO A 28 -3.93 -4.10 -11.97
C PRO A 28 -5.46 -4.09 -11.83
N HIS A 29 -6.19 -3.47 -12.78
CA HIS A 29 -7.65 -3.41 -12.76
C HIS A 29 -8.29 -4.79 -12.94
N GLU A 30 -7.74 -5.63 -13.83
CA GLU A 30 -8.22 -7.00 -14.03
C GLU A 30 -7.97 -7.87 -12.78
N ALA A 31 -6.78 -7.72 -12.19
CA ALA A 31 -6.46 -8.39 -10.93
C ALA A 31 -7.36 -7.95 -9.77
N GLU A 32 -7.63 -6.64 -9.66
CA GLU A 32 -8.55 -6.09 -8.67
C GLU A 32 -9.95 -6.68 -8.86
N SER A 33 -10.50 -6.65 -10.07
CA SER A 33 -11.84 -7.14 -10.38
C SER A 33 -12.00 -8.61 -9.97
N ILE A 34 -11.04 -9.46 -10.32
CA ILE A 34 -11.07 -10.88 -9.95
C ILE A 34 -11.01 -11.08 -8.43
N CYS A 35 -10.21 -10.29 -7.72
CA CYS A 35 -10.14 -10.40 -6.27
C CYS A 35 -11.45 -9.99 -5.60
N LEU A 36 -12.15 -8.98 -6.12
CA LEU A 36 -13.47 -8.60 -5.64
C LEU A 36 -14.49 -9.75 -5.84
N ASP A 37 -14.48 -10.41 -7.00
CA ASP A 37 -15.35 -11.57 -7.26
C ASP A 37 -15.07 -12.75 -6.31
N ILE A 38 -13.79 -13.00 -5.99
CA ILE A 38 -13.41 -14.02 -4.99
C ILE A 38 -13.91 -13.63 -3.60
N LEU A 39 -13.73 -12.36 -3.20
CA LEU A 39 -14.08 -11.89 -1.87
C LEU A 39 -15.60 -11.78 -1.66
N GLU A 40 -16.38 -11.60 -2.72
CA GLU A 40 -17.85 -11.67 -2.65
C GLU A 40 -18.31 -13.05 -2.16
N VAL A 41 -17.69 -14.12 -2.65
CA VAL A 41 -18.06 -15.50 -2.27
C VAL A 41 -17.28 -16.05 -1.09
N ALA A 42 -16.09 -15.49 -0.81
CA ALA A 42 -15.24 -15.87 0.31
C ALA A 42 -14.59 -14.63 0.97
N PRO A 43 -15.35 -13.84 1.76
CA PRO A 43 -14.88 -12.55 2.30
C PRO A 43 -13.61 -12.60 3.15
N GLY A 44 -13.33 -13.74 3.78
CA GLY A 44 -12.15 -13.96 4.62
C GLY A 44 -10.93 -14.53 3.88
N HIS A 45 -10.99 -14.70 2.55
CA HIS A 45 -9.93 -15.35 1.78
C HIS A 45 -8.64 -14.51 1.77
N GLN A 46 -7.69 -14.85 2.63
CA GLN A 46 -6.53 -14.02 2.95
C GLN A 46 -5.63 -13.71 1.75
N GLU A 47 -5.38 -14.70 0.90
CA GLU A 47 -4.54 -14.52 -0.28
C GLU A 47 -5.20 -13.62 -1.33
N ALA A 48 -6.54 -13.57 -1.37
CA ALA A 48 -7.28 -12.67 -2.25
C ALA A 48 -7.26 -11.24 -1.68
N LEU A 49 -7.36 -11.06 -0.36
CA LEU A 49 -7.16 -9.76 0.29
C LEU A 49 -5.75 -9.20 0.02
N ILE A 50 -4.71 -10.03 0.17
CA ILE A 50 -3.34 -9.64 -0.14
C ILE A 50 -3.21 -9.25 -1.61
N THR A 51 -3.74 -10.07 -2.52
CA THR A 51 -3.64 -9.81 -3.96
C THR A 51 -4.38 -8.54 -4.35
N LEU A 52 -5.56 -8.29 -3.77
CA LEU A 52 -6.33 -7.06 -3.94
C LEU A 52 -5.54 -5.83 -3.48
N LEU A 53 -4.97 -5.87 -2.28
CA LEU A 53 -4.14 -4.78 -1.75
C LEU A 53 -2.96 -4.48 -2.69
N LEU A 54 -2.30 -5.52 -3.17
CA LEU A 54 -1.18 -5.35 -4.08
C LEU A 54 -1.62 -4.80 -5.44
N ALA A 55 -2.75 -5.24 -6.00
CA ALA A 55 -3.33 -4.70 -7.23
C ALA A 55 -3.71 -3.22 -7.09
N LEU A 56 -4.39 -2.85 -6.00
CA LEU A 56 -4.74 -1.45 -5.70
C LEU A 56 -3.49 -0.56 -5.64
N THR A 57 -2.42 -1.04 -5.00
CA THR A 57 -1.17 -0.29 -4.87
C THR A 57 -0.32 -0.29 -6.15
N ASP A 58 -0.47 -1.28 -7.03
CA ASP A 58 0.13 -1.28 -8.38
C ASP A 58 -0.44 -0.11 -9.22
N ASN A 59 -1.71 0.28 -8.99
CA ASN A 59 -2.38 1.35 -9.74
C ASN A 59 -2.11 2.80 -9.24
N PHE A 60 -1.35 2.99 -8.16
CA PHE A 60 -1.15 4.32 -7.56
C PHE A 60 -0.54 5.37 -8.49
N SER A 61 0.19 4.95 -9.53
CA SER A 61 0.74 5.88 -10.53
C SER A 61 -0.33 6.47 -11.44
N ASN A 62 -1.47 5.80 -11.61
CA ASN A 62 -2.59 6.25 -12.44
C ASN A 62 -3.67 6.91 -11.57
N GLU A 63 -4.05 6.26 -10.47
CA GLU A 63 -5.12 6.71 -9.58
C GLU A 63 -4.75 6.44 -8.12
N LEU A 64 -4.20 7.44 -7.43
CA LEU A 64 -3.81 7.33 -6.02
C LEU A 64 -5.04 7.33 -5.08
N SER A 65 -6.03 8.16 -5.37
CA SER A 65 -7.30 8.20 -4.65
C SER A 65 -8.41 7.77 -5.62
N PRO A 66 -9.24 6.76 -5.30
CA PRO A 66 -9.48 6.18 -3.96
C PRO A 66 -8.59 4.97 -3.58
N SER A 67 -7.71 4.51 -4.47
CA SER A 67 -6.93 3.26 -4.30
C SER A 67 -6.18 3.17 -2.97
N TYR A 68 -5.58 4.27 -2.51
CA TYR A 68 -4.86 4.32 -1.23
C TYR A 68 -5.75 4.02 -0.02
N GLN A 69 -6.92 4.63 0.03
CA GLN A 69 -7.86 4.45 1.14
C GLN A 69 -8.36 3.00 1.19
N ARG A 70 -8.73 2.45 0.03
CA ARG A 70 -9.17 1.05 -0.09
C ARG A 70 -8.08 0.06 0.29
N ALA A 71 -6.82 0.32 -0.10
CA ALA A 71 -5.70 -0.55 0.28
C ALA A 71 -5.49 -0.59 1.80
N LEU A 72 -5.63 0.54 2.50
CA LEU A 72 -5.57 0.58 3.96
C LEU A 72 -6.74 -0.18 4.63
N GLU A 73 -7.94 -0.09 4.05
CA GLU A 73 -9.10 -0.84 4.54
C GLU A 73 -8.90 -2.35 4.40
N VAL A 74 -8.40 -2.80 3.24
CA VAL A 74 -8.05 -4.21 3.01
C VAL A 74 -6.96 -4.68 3.98
N ALA A 75 -5.93 -3.86 4.26
CA ALA A 75 -4.87 -4.21 5.20
C ALA A 75 -5.40 -4.51 6.62
N LYS A 76 -6.47 -3.83 7.05
CA LYS A 76 -7.10 -4.08 8.36
C LYS A 76 -7.74 -5.47 8.45
N LEU A 77 -8.22 -6.00 7.33
CA LEU A 77 -8.90 -7.30 7.22
C LEU A 77 -7.94 -8.51 7.19
N LEU A 78 -6.63 -8.27 7.03
CA LEU A 78 -5.65 -9.35 7.08
C LEU A 78 -5.65 -10.01 8.47
N SER A 79 -5.40 -11.32 8.52
CA SER A 79 -5.28 -12.07 9.76
C SER A 79 -3.90 -11.85 10.40
N ASN A 80 -3.75 -12.20 11.68
CA ASN A 80 -2.47 -12.07 12.40
C ASN A 80 -1.36 -12.98 11.83
N LEU A 81 -1.72 -14.02 11.06
CA LEU A 81 -0.75 -14.84 10.32
C LEU A 81 -0.10 -14.08 9.17
N HIS A 82 -0.76 -13.04 8.67
CA HIS A 82 -0.22 -12.16 7.65
C HIS A 82 0.30 -10.89 8.31
N CYS A 83 1.52 -10.53 7.97
CA CYS A 83 2.18 -9.37 8.56
C CYS A 83 1.51 -8.06 8.11
N LYS A 84 0.55 -7.55 8.90
CA LYS A 84 -0.13 -6.27 8.62
C LYS A 84 0.85 -5.12 8.44
N ALA A 85 1.84 -5.03 9.34
CA ALA A 85 2.88 -4.01 9.29
C ALA A 85 3.64 -4.03 7.95
N TYR A 86 3.97 -5.22 7.44
CA TYR A 86 4.66 -5.37 6.16
C TYR A 86 3.82 -4.87 4.98
N TYR A 87 2.54 -5.26 4.90
CA TYR A 87 1.67 -4.79 3.81
C TYR A 87 1.35 -3.30 3.90
N THR A 88 1.22 -2.76 5.12
CA THR A 88 1.14 -1.31 5.35
C THR A 88 2.40 -0.59 4.86
N GLY A 89 3.58 -1.15 5.11
CA GLY A 89 4.84 -0.64 4.57
C GLY A 89 4.87 -0.63 3.04
N ILE A 90 4.35 -1.67 2.37
CA ILE A 90 4.21 -1.71 0.91
C ILE A 90 3.30 -0.58 0.40
N ILE A 91 2.17 -0.31 1.07
CA ILE A 91 1.26 0.78 0.71
C ILE A 91 2.00 2.12 0.75
N TYR A 92 2.73 2.39 1.83
CA TYR A 92 3.47 3.65 2.00
C TYR A 92 4.63 3.78 1.01
N GLU A 93 5.42 2.71 0.80
CA GLU A 93 6.51 2.68 -0.18
C GLU A 93 5.98 3.00 -1.60
N ARG A 94 4.88 2.37 -2.01
CA ARG A 94 4.32 2.55 -3.35
C ARG A 94 3.71 3.94 -3.53
N ARG A 95 3.11 4.50 -2.47
CA ARG A 95 2.63 5.90 -2.49
C ARG A 95 3.78 6.90 -2.60
N ALA A 96 4.87 6.69 -1.86
CA ALA A 96 6.07 7.52 -1.98
C ALA A 96 6.61 7.51 -3.42
N LYS A 97 6.72 6.31 -4.01
CA LYS A 97 7.14 6.12 -5.41
C LYS A 97 6.19 6.79 -6.41
N ALA A 98 4.87 6.75 -6.17
CA ALA A 98 3.89 7.42 -7.02
C ALA A 98 4.09 8.96 -7.01
N HIS A 99 4.30 9.56 -5.84
CA HIS A 99 4.61 11.00 -5.73
C HIS A 99 5.91 11.37 -6.46
N LEU A 100 6.97 10.54 -6.38
CA LEU A 100 8.19 10.78 -7.14
C LEU A 100 7.98 10.70 -8.65
N ARG A 101 7.18 9.74 -9.12
CA ARG A 101 6.85 9.59 -10.54
C ARG A 101 6.03 10.76 -11.07
N GLN A 102 5.05 11.23 -10.29
CA GLN A 102 4.25 12.39 -10.65
C GLN A 102 5.11 13.67 -10.74
N GLY A 103 6.11 13.79 -9.87
CA GLY A 103 7.03 14.93 -9.85
C GLY A 103 6.37 16.23 -9.40
N GLY A 104 6.96 17.36 -9.82
CA GLY A 104 6.53 18.70 -9.42
C GLY A 104 7.19 19.22 -8.13
N PRO A 105 7.02 20.51 -7.81
CA PRO A 105 7.59 21.12 -6.60
C PRO A 105 7.13 20.40 -5.33
N GLY A 106 8.06 20.11 -4.42
CA GLY A 106 7.76 19.45 -3.14
C GLY A 106 7.48 17.93 -3.21
N SER A 107 7.43 17.33 -4.41
CA SER A 107 7.21 15.88 -4.57
C SER A 107 8.23 15.03 -3.83
N GLY A 108 9.49 15.46 -3.78
CA GLY A 108 10.56 14.80 -3.03
C GLY A 108 10.35 14.85 -1.52
N ASN A 109 9.85 15.96 -0.98
CA ASN A 109 9.54 16.09 0.45
C ASN A 109 8.35 15.22 0.85
N VAL A 110 7.29 15.23 0.04
CA VAL A 110 6.12 14.36 0.23
C VAL A 110 6.53 12.89 0.14
N ALA A 111 7.35 12.52 -0.84
CA ALA A 111 7.86 11.17 -0.98
C ALA A 111 8.72 10.76 0.23
N HIS A 112 9.59 11.65 0.73
CA HIS A 112 10.39 11.39 1.92
C HIS A 112 9.48 11.06 3.12
N ALA A 113 8.46 11.87 3.39
CA ALA A 113 7.52 11.62 4.49
C ALA A 113 6.83 10.25 4.38
N TRP A 114 6.45 9.82 3.17
CA TRP A 114 5.87 8.49 2.96
C TRP A 114 6.90 7.36 3.05
N PHE A 115 8.15 7.57 2.61
CA PHE A 115 9.20 6.58 2.82
C PHE A 115 9.52 6.41 4.31
N THR A 116 9.54 7.48 5.10
CA THR A 116 9.73 7.39 6.56
C THR A 116 8.66 6.51 7.19
N LYS A 117 7.38 6.73 6.86
CA LYS A 117 6.27 5.86 7.31
C LYS A 117 6.45 4.40 6.85
N ALA A 118 6.96 4.19 5.63
CA ALA A 118 7.24 2.84 5.13
C ALA A 118 8.36 2.15 5.93
N LEU A 119 9.46 2.86 6.24
CA LEU A 119 10.56 2.35 7.06
C LEU A 119 10.05 1.95 8.45
N GLU A 120 9.29 2.81 9.13
CA GLU A 120 8.68 2.52 10.43
C GLU A 120 7.81 1.26 10.40
N ALA A 121 6.99 1.11 9.35
CA ALA A 121 6.13 -0.06 9.19
C ALA A 121 6.95 -1.34 8.92
N PHE A 122 8.04 -1.26 8.16
CA PHE A 122 8.95 -2.40 7.96
C PHE A 122 9.74 -2.72 9.23
N ASP A 123 10.15 -1.74 10.02
CA ASP A 123 10.76 -1.95 11.34
C ASP A 123 9.81 -2.71 12.27
N GLN A 124 8.55 -2.29 12.33
CA GLN A 124 7.52 -3.01 13.08
C GLN A 124 7.33 -4.44 12.54
N ALA A 125 7.35 -4.63 11.22
CA ALA A 125 7.24 -5.95 10.61
C ALA A 125 8.40 -6.88 11.02
N MET A 126 9.63 -6.39 11.03
CA MET A 126 10.81 -7.16 11.45
C MET A 126 10.74 -7.60 12.93
N GLN A 127 10.07 -6.81 13.78
CA GLN A 127 9.89 -7.14 15.19
C GLN A 127 8.73 -8.12 15.45
N THR A 128 7.66 -8.03 14.66
CA THR A 128 6.37 -8.65 14.99
C THR A 128 6.01 -9.85 14.12
N CYS A 129 6.63 -10.01 12.94
CA CYS A 129 6.16 -10.96 11.93
C CYS A 129 7.02 -12.22 11.78
N GLY A 130 7.74 -12.58 12.84
CA GLY A 130 8.59 -13.77 12.91
C GLY A 130 10.03 -13.51 12.44
N PRO A 131 11.01 -14.24 13.01
CA PRO A 131 12.45 -13.99 12.80
C PRO A 131 12.94 -14.26 11.36
N ASP A 132 12.17 -15.00 10.56
CA ASP A 132 12.53 -15.37 9.19
C ASP A 132 12.01 -14.37 8.13
N ASN A 133 11.34 -13.28 8.52
CA ASN A 133 10.79 -12.30 7.59
C ASN A 133 11.86 -11.34 7.04
N GLN A 134 12.74 -11.88 6.20
CA GLN A 134 13.77 -11.11 5.49
C GLN A 134 13.17 -10.21 4.40
N ASP A 135 11.92 -10.42 4.00
CA ASP A 135 11.25 -9.57 3.00
C ASP A 135 11.11 -8.13 3.49
N ALA A 136 10.81 -7.92 4.77
CA ALA A 136 10.76 -6.59 5.38
C ALA A 136 12.13 -5.88 5.30
N VAL A 137 13.22 -6.61 5.56
CA VAL A 137 14.61 -6.10 5.43
C VAL A 137 14.89 -5.66 3.99
N LEU A 138 14.52 -6.48 3.00
CA LEU A 138 14.73 -6.17 1.59
C LEU A 138 13.97 -4.90 1.16
N ARG A 139 12.73 -4.75 1.63
CA ARG A 139 11.89 -3.56 1.35
C ARG A 139 12.40 -2.31 2.07
N TRP A 140 12.82 -2.44 3.33
CA TRP A 140 13.44 -1.35 4.08
C TRP A 140 14.69 -0.85 3.35
N ASN A 141 15.58 -1.76 2.93
CA ASN A 141 16.80 -1.44 2.19
C ASN A 141 16.51 -0.81 0.81
N SER A 142 15.39 -1.16 0.17
CA SER A 142 14.93 -0.49 -1.06
C SER A 142 14.57 0.97 -0.78
N CYS A 143 13.77 1.24 0.26
CA CYS A 143 13.38 2.59 0.65
C CYS A 143 14.60 3.46 1.03
N ALA A 144 15.48 2.93 1.89
CA ALA A 144 16.70 3.62 2.32
C ALA A 144 17.63 3.96 1.14
N ARG A 145 17.81 3.03 0.18
CA ARG A 145 18.58 3.31 -1.03
C ARG A 145 17.98 4.45 -1.85
N ILE A 146 16.65 4.54 -1.97
CA ILE A 146 16.01 5.64 -2.70
C ILE A 146 16.29 6.96 -1.98
N ILE A 147 16.03 7.05 -0.67
CA ILE A 147 16.29 8.26 0.12
C ILE A 147 17.75 8.70 0.00
N ASN A 148 18.70 7.78 0.17
CA ASN A 148 20.14 8.10 0.17
C ASN A 148 20.69 8.51 -1.20
N THR A 149 20.06 8.09 -2.31
CA THR A 149 20.57 8.33 -3.67
C THR A 149 19.83 9.44 -4.43
N HIS A 150 18.72 9.96 -3.90
CA HIS A 150 17.93 11.01 -4.53
C HIS A 150 17.95 12.30 -3.68
N PRO A 151 18.82 13.29 -3.98
CA PRO A 151 18.98 14.50 -3.16
C PRO A 151 17.69 15.32 -2.92
N GLY A 152 16.70 15.20 -3.81
CA GLY A 152 15.39 15.84 -3.64
C GLY A 152 14.47 15.14 -2.62
N VAL A 153 14.75 13.89 -2.25
CA VAL A 153 13.99 13.11 -1.28
C VAL A 153 14.54 13.37 0.11
N LYS A 154 14.16 14.51 0.67
CA LYS A 154 14.61 14.97 1.98
C LYS A 154 13.46 15.52 2.80
N PRO A 155 13.59 15.62 4.13
CA PRO A 155 12.59 16.26 4.97
C PRO A 155 12.21 17.65 4.45
N ASN A 156 10.98 18.09 4.74
CA ASN A 156 10.63 19.48 4.49
C ASN A 156 11.35 20.33 5.55
N ASP A 157 12.23 21.23 5.10
CA ASP A 157 12.95 22.15 5.98
C ASP A 157 12.04 23.30 6.47
N ALA A 158 10.82 23.40 5.93
CA ALA A 158 9.80 24.34 6.39
C ALA A 158 9.01 23.77 7.59
N PRO A 159 8.76 24.57 8.64
CA PRO A 159 7.97 24.14 9.79
C PRO A 159 6.57 23.70 9.35
N ASP A 160 6.07 22.64 9.99
CA ASP A 160 4.78 22.03 9.71
C ASP A 160 3.65 23.07 9.89
N PRO A 161 2.84 23.37 8.85
CA PRO A 161 1.69 24.24 9.00
C PRO A 161 0.68 23.74 10.04
N GLU A 162 0.64 22.43 10.33
CA GLU A 162 -0.23 21.85 11.36
C GLU A 162 0.19 22.26 12.78
N MET A 163 1.47 22.61 13.02
CA MET A 163 1.92 23.13 14.32
C MET A 163 1.39 24.54 14.66
N PHE A 164 0.82 25.26 13.70
CA PHE A 164 0.28 26.62 13.92
C PHE A 164 -1.24 26.65 14.13
N LEU A 165 -1.93 25.49 14.08
CA LEU A 165 -3.39 25.44 14.26
C LEU A 165 -3.85 25.27 15.72
N ASP A 166 -2.94 25.03 16.67
CA ASP A 166 -3.30 24.85 18.09
C ASP A 166 -3.11 26.12 18.97
N SER A 167 -2.97 27.30 18.38
CA SER A 167 -2.77 28.56 19.15
C SER A 167 -3.92 29.57 19.11
N PHE A 168 -5.15 29.13 18.88
CA PHE A 168 -6.34 29.97 19.14
C PHE A 168 -7.38 29.28 20.03
N GLU A 169 -7.00 28.96 21.27
CA GLU A 169 -7.96 29.08 22.37
C GLU A 169 -8.05 30.56 22.75
N THR A 170 -9.07 31.24 22.24
CA THR A 170 -9.48 32.56 22.75
C THR A 170 -10.08 32.39 24.15
N PRO A 171 -9.62 33.13 25.18
CA PRO A 171 -10.27 33.14 26.47
C PRO A 171 -11.49 34.07 26.47
N HIS A 172 -12.61 33.51 26.93
CA HIS A 172 -13.87 34.11 27.43
C HIS A 172 -14.79 34.83 26.44
#